data_AF-A0A9Q0WLK0-F1
#
_entry.id   AF-A0A9Q0WLK0-F1
#
_cell.length_a   1.000
_cell.length_b   1.000
_cell.length_c   1.000
_cell.angle_alpha   90.00
_cell.angle_beta   90.00
_cell.angle_gamma   90.00
#
_symmetry.space_group_name_H-M   'P 1'
#
loop_
_entity.id
_entity.type
_entity.pdbx_description
1 polymer ?
#
loop_
_entity_poly.entity_id
_entity_poly.type
_entity_poly.pdbx_seq_one_letter_code
_entity_poly.pdbx_strand_id
1 'polypeptide(L)'
;MIENRNKKQAYIQLRFQVAHFITPFNYDSLDSIHAALNGLLPPDIRVREISAAVPEFHARFSAKGKIYHYKIYNDAIMDPFQRLYAYHVTHKLNAAVMREAANHFIGTHDFSAFVNSSRNDGMPNPVKTIFRFDIVNMGALLQLEVEGSGFMYRQVRNMAALLLQIGKEAIPPDIVPKILATRDRKELAKYTSAAAPPHGLCLVAVKYNAEHLQLPLGCPTTSLGRHHIVSKCKVPFY
;
A
#
# COMPACT_ATOMS: atom_id res chain seq x y z
N MET A 1 39.35 -16.16 -6.35
CA MET A 1 38.27 -15.66 -7.22
C MET A 1 37.01 -15.51 -6.37
N ILE A 2 36.71 -14.29 -5.90
CA ILE A 2 35.44 -13.99 -5.23
C ILE A 2 34.69 -13.09 -6.20
N GLU A 3 33.78 -13.69 -6.98
CA GLU A 3 32.95 -12.98 -7.94
C GLU A 3 31.82 -12.29 -7.18
N ASN A 4 32.01 -11.02 -6.88
CA ASN A 4 31.04 -10.18 -6.19
C ASN A 4 29.93 -9.78 -7.19
N ARG A 5 28.96 -10.67 -7.46
CA ARG A 5 27.79 -10.38 -8.30
C ARG A 5 26.72 -9.62 -7.50
N ASN A 6 27.00 -8.38 -7.12
CA ASN A 6 25.95 -7.42 -6.78
C ASN A 6 25.32 -6.88 -8.09
N LYS A 7 24.52 -7.72 -8.78
CA LYS A 7 23.53 -7.20 -9.72
C LYS A 7 22.52 -6.43 -8.87
N LYS A 8 22.54 -5.10 -8.91
CA LYS A 8 21.42 -4.28 -8.40
C LYS A 8 20.18 -4.70 -9.18
N GLN A 9 19.32 -5.52 -8.58
CA GLN A 9 18.05 -5.89 -9.19
C GLN A 9 17.19 -4.62 -9.27
N ALA A 10 16.92 -4.16 -10.49
CA ALA A 10 16.04 -3.01 -10.68
C ALA A 10 14.59 -3.46 -10.44
N TYR A 11 13.94 -2.86 -9.44
CA TYR A 11 12.52 -3.05 -9.20
C TYR A 11 11.72 -2.01 -9.97
N ILE A 12 10.67 -2.45 -10.65
CA ILE A 12 9.68 -1.57 -11.27
C ILE A 12 8.52 -1.42 -10.30
N GLN A 13 8.09 -0.17 -10.11
CA GLN A 13 6.96 0.17 -9.28
C GLN A 13 5.73 0.41 -10.15
N LEU A 14 4.72 -0.45 -10.01
CA LEU A 14 3.40 -0.25 -10.60
C LEU A 14 2.50 0.42 -9.56
N ARG A 15 1.85 1.52 -9.96
CA ARG A 15 0.94 2.24 -9.07
C ARG A 15 -0.38 1.49 -8.96
N PHE A 16 -0.97 1.52 -7.76
CA PHE A 16 -2.24 0.91 -7.39
C PHE A 16 -2.23 -0.63 -7.40
N GLN A 17 -3.43 -1.21 -7.30
CA GLN A 17 -3.64 -2.65 -7.29
C GLN A 17 -3.30 -3.26 -8.66
N VAL A 18 -2.59 -4.39 -8.64
CA VAL A 18 -2.26 -5.18 -9.84
C VAL A 18 -3.02 -6.50 -9.80
N ALA A 19 -3.53 -6.91 -10.95
CA ALA A 19 -4.17 -8.20 -11.20
C ALA A 19 -3.57 -8.83 -12.46
N HIS A 20 -3.66 -10.15 -12.57
CA HIS A 20 -3.23 -10.89 -13.76
C HIS A 20 -4.29 -11.94 -14.09
N PHE A 21 -4.37 -12.29 -15.37
CA PHE A 21 -5.29 -13.29 -15.90
C PHE A 21 -4.69 -13.90 -17.18
N ILE A 22 -5.22 -15.06 -17.56
CA ILE A 22 -4.84 -15.76 -18.79
C ILE A 22 -6.06 -15.78 -19.70
N THR A 23 -5.86 -15.54 -21.00
CA THR A 23 -6.91 -15.62 -22.02
C THR A 23 -6.61 -16.74 -23.01
N PRO A 24 -7.64 -17.41 -23.55
CA PRO A 24 -7.47 -18.49 -24.53
C PRO A 24 -7.19 -17.98 -25.96
N PHE A 25 -7.28 -16.66 -26.17
CA PHE A 25 -7.04 -16.00 -27.46
C PHE A 25 -5.96 -14.93 -27.31
N ASN A 26 -5.30 -14.65 -28.43
CA ASN A 26 -4.35 -13.55 -28.57
C ASN A 26 -5.06 -12.29 -29.02
N TYR A 27 -4.45 -11.15 -28.73
CA TYR A 27 -4.95 -9.85 -29.12
C TYR A 27 -3.92 -9.10 -29.94
N ASP A 28 -4.35 -8.54 -31.06
CA ASP A 28 -3.47 -7.71 -31.91
C ASP A 28 -3.21 -6.33 -31.29
N SER A 29 -4.14 -5.85 -30.45
CA SER A 29 -4.02 -4.60 -29.70
C SER A 29 -4.74 -4.70 -28.36
N LEU A 30 -4.16 -4.09 -27.32
CA LEU A 30 -4.77 -4.03 -26.00
C LEU A 30 -5.73 -2.84 -25.81
N ASP A 31 -5.73 -1.86 -26.72
CA ASP A 31 -6.52 -0.63 -26.55
C ASP A 31 -8.03 -0.87 -26.55
N SER A 32 -8.51 -1.77 -27.41
CA SER A 32 -9.94 -2.10 -27.51
C SER A 32 -10.44 -2.78 -26.24
N ILE A 33 -9.65 -3.72 -25.70
CA ILE A 33 -9.95 -4.43 -24.45
C ILE A 33 -9.92 -3.45 -23.27
N HIS A 34 -8.89 -2.59 -23.21
CA HIS A 34 -8.77 -1.61 -22.16
C HIS A 34 -10.01 -0.68 -22.11
N ALA A 35 -10.45 -0.21 -23.27
CA ALA A 35 -11.67 0.59 -23.39
C ALA A 35 -12.93 -0.20 -22.99
N ALA A 36 -13.06 -1.46 -23.44
CA ALA A 36 -14.20 -2.31 -23.10
C ALA A 36 -14.28 -2.61 -21.60
N LEU A 37 -13.15 -2.95 -20.95
CA LEU A 37 -13.08 -3.16 -19.50
C LEU A 37 -13.58 -1.93 -18.74
N ASN A 38 -13.05 -0.74 -19.06
CA ASN A 38 -13.48 0.49 -18.41
C ASN A 38 -14.92 0.91 -18.74
N GLY A 39 -15.49 0.45 -19.85
CA GLY A 39 -16.90 0.63 -20.21
C GLY A 39 -17.86 -0.27 -19.44
N LEU A 40 -17.40 -1.45 -18.99
CA LEU A 40 -18.20 -2.42 -18.23
C LEU A 40 -18.08 -2.26 -16.72
N LEU A 41 -16.97 -1.70 -16.24
CA LEU A 41 -16.70 -1.57 -14.80
C LEU A 41 -17.54 -0.46 -14.15
N PRO A 42 -17.98 -0.66 -12.88
CA PRO A 42 -18.69 0.38 -12.14
C PRO A 42 -17.78 1.61 -11.93
N PRO A 43 -18.35 2.82 -11.70
CA PRO A 43 -17.61 4.08 -11.68
C PRO A 43 -16.40 4.17 -10.74
N ASP A 44 -16.39 3.37 -9.68
CA ASP A 44 -15.38 3.28 -8.64
C ASP A 44 -14.21 2.34 -8.98
N ILE A 45 -14.32 1.53 -10.04
CA ILE A 45 -13.27 0.61 -10.49
C ILE A 45 -12.81 1.01 -11.89
N ARG A 46 -11.50 1.26 -12.03
CA ARG A 46 -10.89 1.63 -13.32
C ARG A 46 -9.60 0.86 -13.55
N VAL A 47 -9.47 0.28 -14.74
CA VAL A 47 -8.20 -0.22 -15.26
C VAL A 47 -7.42 1.00 -15.74
N ARG A 48 -6.21 1.18 -15.20
CA ARG A 48 -5.31 2.30 -15.55
C ARG A 48 -4.33 1.92 -16.64
N GLU A 49 -3.94 0.66 -16.67
CA GLU A 49 -2.94 0.10 -17.56
C GLU A 49 -3.25 -1.38 -17.78
N ILE A 50 -3.02 -1.84 -19.01
CA ILE A 50 -3.03 -3.26 -19.35
C ILE A 50 -1.81 -3.56 -20.21
N SER A 51 -1.06 -4.60 -19.84
CA SER A 51 0.14 -5.05 -20.55
C SER A 51 0.16 -6.57 -20.64
N ALA A 52 0.87 -7.09 -21.64
CA ALA A 52 1.32 -8.47 -21.59
C ALA A 52 2.35 -8.64 -20.45
N ALA A 53 2.47 -9.86 -19.94
CA ALA A 53 3.48 -10.26 -18.98
C ALA A 53 4.03 -11.64 -19.39
N VAL A 54 5.21 -11.99 -18.88
CA VAL A 54 5.77 -13.34 -19.09
C VAL A 54 4.86 -14.39 -18.41
N PRO A 55 4.77 -15.63 -18.94
CA PRO A 55 3.90 -16.67 -18.40
C PRO A 55 4.12 -17.00 -16.92
N GLU A 56 5.34 -16.78 -16.41
CA GLU A 56 5.73 -17.02 -15.03
C GLU A 56 5.30 -15.89 -14.08
N PHE A 57 4.79 -14.77 -14.60
CA PHE A 57 4.34 -13.65 -13.78
C PHE A 57 3.08 -14.00 -13.00
N HIS A 58 3.09 -13.73 -11.71
CA HIS A 58 1.94 -13.83 -10.85
C HIS A 58 1.80 -12.59 -9.97
N ALA A 59 0.70 -11.83 -10.12
CA ALA A 59 0.51 -10.53 -9.47
C ALA A 59 0.75 -10.57 -7.93
N ARG A 60 0.34 -11.65 -7.26
CA ARG A 60 0.59 -11.88 -5.81
C ARG A 60 2.01 -12.35 -5.49
N PHE A 61 2.50 -13.41 -6.13
CA PHE A 61 3.71 -14.11 -5.71
C PHE A 61 5.01 -13.53 -6.31
N SER A 62 4.93 -12.84 -7.44
CA SER A 62 6.06 -12.13 -8.04
C SER A 62 6.35 -10.78 -7.37
N ALA A 63 5.47 -10.30 -6.48
CA ALA A 63 5.63 -9.03 -5.79
C ALA A 63 6.83 -9.05 -4.83
N LYS A 64 7.59 -7.97 -4.82
CA LYS A 64 8.82 -7.77 -4.03
C LYS A 64 8.68 -6.69 -2.97
N GLY A 65 7.67 -5.83 -3.11
CA GLY A 65 7.32 -4.85 -2.10
C GLY A 65 5.94 -4.26 -2.35
N LYS A 66 5.36 -3.68 -1.31
CA LYS A 66 4.12 -2.91 -1.39
C LYS A 66 4.29 -1.61 -0.65
N ILE A 67 3.70 -0.55 -1.18
CA ILE A 67 3.64 0.77 -0.54
C ILE A 67 2.19 1.05 -0.18
N TYR A 68 1.92 1.26 1.11
CA TYR A 68 0.63 1.71 1.61
C TYR A 68 0.75 3.11 2.19
N HIS A 69 -0.27 3.93 1.92
CA HIS A 69 -0.47 5.18 2.64
C HIS A 69 -1.65 5.01 3.60
N TYR A 70 -1.49 5.50 4.83
CA TYR A 70 -2.61 5.70 5.74
C TYR A 70 -2.74 7.19 6.03
N LYS A 71 -3.88 7.78 5.65
CA LYS A 71 -4.14 9.20 5.81
C LYS A 71 -4.95 9.48 7.06
N ILE A 72 -4.49 10.45 7.84
CA ILE A 72 -5.13 10.97 9.03
C ILE A 72 -5.39 12.45 8.78
N TYR A 73 -6.64 12.89 8.91
CA TYR A 73 -6.97 14.30 8.90
C TYR A 73 -6.97 14.78 10.35
N ASN A 74 -5.97 15.59 10.72
CA ASN A 74 -5.69 16.02 12.07
C ASN A 74 -5.99 17.52 12.25
N ASP A 75 -7.27 17.85 12.35
CA ASP A 75 -7.77 19.18 12.64
C ASP A 75 -9.10 19.10 13.40
N ALA A 76 -9.55 20.22 13.97
CA ALA A 76 -10.81 20.30 14.70
C ALA A 76 -12.02 19.98 13.80
N ILE A 77 -11.99 20.44 12.53
CA ILE A 77 -13.09 20.29 11.59
C ILE A 77 -12.61 19.55 10.35
N MET A 78 -13.31 18.47 9.99
CA MET A 78 -12.99 17.63 8.84
C MET A 78 -13.33 18.32 7.52
N ASP A 79 -12.41 18.31 6.56
CA ASP A 79 -12.72 18.64 5.16
C ASP A 79 -13.68 17.58 4.59
N PRO A 80 -14.89 17.96 4.13
CA PRO A 80 -15.85 17.03 3.56
C PRO A 80 -15.31 16.24 2.36
N PHE A 81 -14.34 16.77 1.60
CA PHE A 81 -13.74 16.08 0.45
C PHE A 81 -12.75 14.98 0.86
N GLN A 82 -12.21 15.03 2.08
CA GLN A 82 -11.30 14.01 2.61
C GLN A 82 -12.03 12.89 3.37
N ARG A 83 -13.33 13.06 3.70
CA ARG A 83 -14.07 12.19 4.64
C ARG A 83 -14.09 10.70 4.29
N LEU A 84 -13.96 10.37 3.00
CA LEU A 84 -13.95 9.00 2.50
C LEU A 84 -12.54 8.41 2.36
N TYR A 85 -11.50 9.23 2.55
CA TYR A 85 -10.10 8.90 2.21
C TYR A 85 -9.08 9.16 3.31
N ALA A 86 -9.50 9.75 4.44
CA ALA A 86 -8.67 10.01 5.60
C ALA A 86 -9.46 9.80 6.90
N TYR A 87 -8.79 9.27 7.92
CA TYR A 87 -9.39 9.11 9.24
C TYR A 87 -9.31 10.43 10.02
N HIS A 88 -10.47 10.96 10.44
CA HIS A 88 -10.53 12.21 11.20
C HIS A 88 -10.11 11.99 12.66
N VAL A 89 -9.15 12.79 13.11
CA VAL A 89 -8.68 12.81 14.49
C VAL A 89 -8.62 14.26 14.97
N THR A 90 -9.52 14.63 15.87
CA THR A 90 -9.62 15.99 16.43
C THR A 90 -8.53 16.30 17.45
N HIS A 91 -8.00 15.27 18.13
CA HIS A 91 -6.88 15.45 19.06
C HIS A 91 -5.60 15.78 18.30
N LYS A 92 -4.93 16.89 18.63
CA LYS A 92 -3.66 17.26 18.01
C LYS A 92 -2.62 16.15 18.17
N LEU A 93 -2.02 15.70 17.09
CA LEU A 93 -1.04 14.61 17.11
C LEU A 93 0.39 15.16 17.12
N ASN A 94 1.24 14.60 17.97
CA ASN A 94 2.67 14.83 17.93
C ASN A 94 3.33 13.96 16.85
N ALA A 95 3.48 14.52 15.65
CA ALA A 95 4.11 13.83 14.53
C ALA A 95 5.58 13.45 14.78
N ALA A 96 6.30 14.15 15.66
CA ALA A 96 7.70 13.83 15.96
C ALA A 96 7.80 12.51 16.75
N VAL A 97 6.99 12.35 17.80
CA VAL A 97 6.96 11.10 18.59
C VAL A 97 6.42 9.94 17.77
N MET A 98 5.46 10.19 16.87
CA MET A 98 5.01 9.16 15.93
C MET A 98 6.14 8.71 15.00
N ARG A 99 7.03 9.61 14.54
CA ARG A 99 8.18 9.25 13.69
C ARG A 99 9.19 8.39 14.45
N GLU A 100 9.45 8.73 15.70
CA GLU A 100 10.29 7.92 16.59
C GLU A 100 9.73 6.49 16.70
N ALA A 101 8.44 6.35 16.99
CA ALA A 101 7.77 5.05 17.05
C ALA A 101 7.77 4.31 15.71
N ALA A 102 7.58 5.02 14.59
CA ALA A 102 7.59 4.43 13.25
C ALA A 102 8.94 3.79 12.92
N ASN A 103 10.05 4.40 13.37
CA ASN A 103 11.40 3.86 13.15
C ASN A 103 11.60 2.49 13.80
N HIS A 104 10.95 2.19 14.92
CA HIS A 104 11.04 0.87 15.56
C HIS A 104 10.42 -0.26 14.74
N PHE A 105 9.54 0.06 13.78
CA PHE A 105 8.97 -0.93 12.87
C PHE A 105 9.89 -1.28 11.69
N ILE A 106 10.87 -0.43 11.36
CA ILE A 106 11.79 -0.64 10.24
C ILE A 106 12.68 -1.85 10.52
N GLY A 107 12.96 -2.64 9.49
CA GLY A 107 13.70 -3.90 9.59
C GLY A 107 12.81 -5.13 9.54
N THR A 108 13.39 -6.29 9.87
CA THR A 108 12.74 -7.59 9.80
C THR A 108 12.25 -8.03 11.16
N HIS A 109 10.94 -8.23 11.30
CA HIS A 109 10.30 -8.57 12.57
C HIS A 109 9.23 -9.64 12.38
N ASP A 110 8.95 -10.38 13.44
CA ASP A 110 7.73 -11.17 13.56
C ASP A 110 6.57 -10.24 13.95
N PHE A 111 5.61 -10.05 13.05
CA PHE A 111 4.48 -9.14 13.26
C PHE A 111 3.25 -9.81 13.89
N SER A 112 3.35 -11.00 14.47
CA SER A 112 2.20 -11.71 15.06
C SER A 112 1.39 -10.84 16.04
N ALA A 113 2.05 -9.98 16.82
CA ALA A 113 1.38 -9.04 17.72
C ALA A 113 0.56 -7.93 17.02
N PHE A 114 0.79 -7.69 15.72
CA PHE A 114 0.12 -6.69 14.90
C PHE A 114 -0.84 -7.29 13.87
N VAL A 115 -1.14 -8.59 13.96
CA VAL A 115 -1.99 -9.29 12.99
C VAL A 115 -3.27 -9.77 13.65
N ASN A 116 -4.36 -9.70 12.90
CA ASN A 116 -5.61 -10.36 13.30
C ASN A 116 -5.58 -11.80 12.74
N SER A 117 -5.93 -12.78 13.57
CA SER A 117 -6.10 -14.16 13.15
C SER A 117 -7.11 -14.22 12.00
N SER A 118 -6.67 -14.62 10.81
CA SER A 118 -7.57 -14.88 9.68
C SER A 118 -8.00 -16.35 9.73
N ARG A 119 -9.28 -16.64 9.50
CA ARG A 119 -9.81 -18.01 9.54
C ARG A 119 -9.56 -18.81 8.25
N ASN A 120 -9.14 -18.18 7.15
CA ASN A 120 -9.29 -18.74 5.79
C ASN A 120 -8.02 -18.78 4.93
N ASP A 121 -6.87 -18.29 5.39
CA ASP A 121 -5.59 -18.46 4.69
C ASP A 121 -4.68 -19.29 5.58
N GLY A 122 -4.12 -20.39 5.06
CA GLY A 122 -3.14 -21.22 5.78
C GLY A 122 -2.03 -20.36 6.39
N MET A 123 -1.38 -20.83 7.48
CA MET A 123 -0.46 -20.02 8.32
C MET A 123 0.51 -19.17 7.49
N PRO A 124 0.22 -17.88 7.24
CA PRO A 124 1.10 -17.06 6.41
C PRO A 124 2.30 -16.65 7.27
N ASN A 125 3.49 -16.61 6.69
CA ASN A 125 4.71 -16.25 7.42
C ASN A 125 4.55 -14.86 8.07
N PRO A 126 4.53 -14.75 9.42
CA PRO A 126 4.33 -13.48 10.12
C PRO A 126 5.60 -12.60 10.09
N VAL A 127 6.74 -13.17 9.71
CA VAL A 127 7.99 -12.44 9.52
C VAL A 127 7.89 -11.60 8.25
N LYS A 128 8.00 -10.29 8.40
CA LYS A 128 8.00 -9.31 7.31
C LYS A 128 9.14 -8.31 7.50
N THR A 129 9.53 -7.67 6.40
CA THR A 129 10.52 -6.59 6.42
C THR A 129 9.83 -5.30 6.04
N ILE A 130 9.91 -4.29 6.90
CA ILE A 130 9.54 -2.92 6.57
C ILE A 130 10.81 -2.21 6.12
N PHE A 131 10.81 -1.77 4.87
CA PHE A 131 11.95 -1.08 4.25
C PHE A 131 11.96 0.41 4.63
N ARG A 132 10.78 1.01 4.78
CA ARG A 132 10.60 2.44 5.09
C ARG A 132 9.27 2.66 5.80
N PHE A 133 9.26 3.56 6.79
CA PHE A 133 8.03 4.00 7.45
C PHE A 133 8.12 5.50 7.78
N ASP A 134 7.59 6.33 6.89
CA ASP A 134 7.63 7.78 7.03
C ASP A 134 6.32 8.36 7.54
N ILE A 135 6.42 9.52 8.20
CA ILE A 135 5.27 10.32 8.60
C ILE A 135 5.41 11.71 8.00
N VAL A 136 4.62 11.95 6.96
CA VAL A 136 4.64 13.16 6.14
C VAL A 136 3.54 14.10 6.64
N ASN A 137 3.92 15.33 6.98
CA ASN A 137 2.98 16.38 7.36
C ASN A 137 2.64 17.22 6.11
N MET A 138 1.36 17.35 5.81
CA MET A 138 0.81 18.10 4.68
C MET A 138 -0.27 19.08 5.16
N GLY A 139 0.01 19.81 6.24
CA GLY A 139 -0.94 20.71 6.89
C GLY A 139 -1.88 19.93 7.82
N ALA A 140 -3.19 20.05 7.59
CA ALA A 140 -4.19 19.26 8.32
C ALA A 140 -4.12 17.76 8.02
N LEU A 141 -3.47 17.36 6.91
CA LEU A 141 -3.33 15.95 6.55
C LEU A 141 -1.98 15.41 7.03
N LEU A 142 -2.00 14.34 7.82
CA LEU A 142 -0.84 13.56 8.20
C LEU A 142 -0.89 12.21 7.46
N GLN A 143 0.17 11.89 6.72
CA GLN A 143 0.25 10.66 5.93
C GLN A 143 1.32 9.73 6.48
N LEU A 144 0.91 8.51 6.82
CA LEU A 144 1.80 7.40 7.15
C LEU A 144 2.15 6.66 5.86
N GLU A 145 3.40 6.69 5.42
CA GLU A 145 3.88 5.96 4.25
C GLU A 145 4.68 4.76 4.68
N VAL A 146 4.17 3.55 4.44
CA VAL A 146 4.87 2.31 4.80
C VAL A 146 5.18 1.49 3.55
N GLU A 147 6.46 1.16 3.40
CA GLU A 147 6.96 0.24 2.39
C GLU A 147 7.48 -1.03 3.06
N GLY A 148 7.07 -2.19 2.57
CA GLY A 148 7.60 -3.46 3.07
C GLY A 148 7.49 -4.60 2.06
N SER A 149 8.12 -5.73 2.38
CA SER A 149 8.15 -6.95 1.56
C SER A 149 6.76 -7.57 1.36
N GLY A 150 5.83 -7.22 2.23
CA GLY A 150 4.43 -7.62 2.20
C GLY A 150 3.80 -7.34 3.55
N PHE A 151 2.47 -7.38 3.62
CA PHE A 151 1.75 -7.13 4.86
C PHE A 151 0.70 -8.21 5.10
N MET A 152 0.57 -8.59 6.36
CA MET A 152 -0.43 -9.52 6.85
C MET A 152 -1.78 -8.82 7.01
N TYR A 153 -2.86 -9.60 7.17
CA TYR A 153 -4.21 -9.05 7.30
C TYR A 153 -4.28 -8.03 8.46
N ARG A 154 -4.71 -6.80 8.12
CA ARG A 154 -4.83 -5.62 9.01
C ARG A 154 -3.53 -5.11 9.63
N GLN A 155 -2.35 -5.65 9.30
CA GLN A 155 -1.08 -5.25 9.90
C GLN A 155 -0.84 -3.74 9.86
N VAL A 156 -0.95 -3.10 8.69
CA VAL A 156 -0.76 -1.64 8.53
C VAL A 156 -1.74 -0.84 9.39
N ARG A 157 -2.99 -1.27 9.48
CA ARG A 157 -4.04 -0.59 10.27
C ARG A 157 -3.83 -0.76 11.78
N ASN A 158 -3.27 -1.89 12.20
CA ASN A 158 -2.88 -2.13 13.59
C ASN A 158 -1.67 -1.26 13.98
N MET A 159 -0.66 -1.15 13.10
CA MET A 159 0.46 -0.22 13.29
C MET A 159 -0.02 1.24 13.36
N ALA A 160 -0.90 1.65 12.44
CA ALA A 160 -1.49 2.99 12.44
C ALA A 160 -2.30 3.26 13.73
N ALA A 161 -3.05 2.27 14.24
CA ALA A 161 -3.80 2.43 15.49
C ALA A 161 -2.89 2.68 16.70
N LEU A 162 -1.76 1.98 16.79
CA LEU A 162 -0.78 2.19 17.87
C LEU A 162 -0.11 3.56 17.74
N LEU A 163 0.31 3.94 16.52
CA LEU A 163 0.89 5.25 16.24
C LEU A 163 -0.07 6.40 16.58
N LEU A 164 -1.38 6.21 16.41
CA LEU A 164 -2.38 7.19 16.83
C LEU A 164 -2.41 7.39 18.35
N GLN A 165 -2.25 6.32 19.15
CA GLN A 165 -2.19 6.45 20.61
C GLN A 165 -0.89 7.11 21.07
N ILE A 166 0.22 6.75 20.43
CA ILE A 166 1.53 7.37 20.67
C ILE A 166 1.53 8.86 20.25
N GLY A 167 0.91 9.19 19.12
CA GLY A 167 0.77 10.57 18.65
C GLY A 167 -0.14 11.42 19.53
N LYS A 168 -1.08 10.81 20.25
CA LYS A 168 -1.84 11.49 21.32
C LYS A 168 -1.04 11.61 22.62
N GLU A 169 0.20 11.12 22.65
CA GLU A 169 1.08 11.05 23.83
C GLU A 169 0.48 10.25 24.99
N ALA A 170 -0.49 9.37 24.71
CA ALA A 170 -1.13 8.52 25.72
C ALA A 170 -0.21 7.36 26.16
N ILE A 171 0.74 6.99 25.30
CA ILE A 171 1.73 5.94 25.53
C ILE A 171 3.06 6.32 24.87
N PRO A 172 4.20 5.90 25.44
CA PRO A 172 5.52 6.23 24.92
C PRO A 172 5.89 5.41 23.66
N PRO A 173 6.78 5.91 22.80
CA PRO A 173 7.18 5.27 21.55
C PRO A 173 7.94 3.94 21.75
N ASP A 174 8.66 3.79 22.87
CA ASP A 174 9.44 2.60 23.24
C ASP A 174 8.57 1.35 23.49
N ILE A 175 7.24 1.49 23.48
CA ILE A 175 6.31 0.37 23.55
C ILE A 175 6.30 -0.50 22.28
N VAL A 176 6.63 0.07 21.12
CA VAL A 176 6.65 -0.64 19.84
C VAL A 176 7.54 -1.89 19.88
N PRO A 177 8.85 -1.79 20.23
CA PRO A 177 9.71 -2.97 20.31
C PRO A 177 9.26 -3.97 21.39
N LYS A 178 8.67 -3.50 22.49
CA LYS A 178 8.13 -4.38 23.55
C LYS A 178 6.98 -5.24 23.02
N ILE A 179 6.04 -4.66 22.28
CA ILE A 179 4.92 -5.39 21.66
C ILE A 179 5.42 -6.33 20.57
N LEU A 180 6.37 -5.91 19.72
CA LEU A 180 6.95 -6.79 18.69
C LEU A 180 7.61 -8.02 19.32
N ALA A 181 8.33 -7.85 20.43
CA ALA A 181 9.01 -8.94 21.12
C ALA A 181 8.06 -10.00 21.68
N THR A 182 6.83 -9.63 22.07
CA THR A 182 5.88 -10.58 22.67
C THR A 182 5.27 -11.54 21.65
N ARG A 183 5.16 -11.11 20.39
CA ARG A 183 4.46 -11.84 19.31
C ARG A 183 2.99 -12.17 19.64
N ASP A 184 2.43 -11.57 20.69
CA ASP A 184 1.07 -11.82 21.14
C ASP A 184 0.17 -10.60 20.85
N ARG A 185 -0.87 -10.81 20.04
CA ARG A 185 -1.84 -9.78 19.69
C ARG A 185 -2.56 -9.18 20.89
N LYS A 186 -2.67 -9.92 22.00
CA LYS A 186 -3.27 -9.43 23.26
C LYS A 186 -2.50 -8.25 23.84
N GLU A 187 -1.18 -8.20 23.64
CA GLU A 187 -0.36 -7.09 24.13
C GLU A 187 -0.69 -5.77 23.42
N LEU A 188 -0.87 -5.80 22.10
CA LEU A 188 -1.36 -4.64 21.36
C LEU A 188 -2.81 -4.26 21.75
N ALA A 189 -3.63 -5.24 22.13
CA ALA A 189 -5.03 -5.01 22.51
C ALA A 189 -5.17 -4.23 23.83
N LYS A 190 -4.14 -4.18 24.68
CA LYS A 190 -4.11 -3.36 25.90
C LYS A 190 -4.15 -1.85 25.59
N TYR A 191 -3.68 -1.46 24.41
CA TYR A 191 -3.55 -0.06 24.01
C TYR A 191 -4.52 0.35 22.90
N THR A 192 -5.01 -0.61 22.11
CA THR A 192 -5.86 -0.37 20.95
C THR A 192 -7.09 -1.27 20.98
N SER A 193 -8.28 -0.67 20.95
CA SER A 193 -9.55 -1.42 20.94
C SER A 193 -9.83 -2.07 19.59
N ALA A 194 -9.39 -1.46 18.49
CA ALA A 194 -9.52 -1.99 17.14
C ALA A 194 -8.40 -1.46 16.22
N ALA A 195 -8.23 -2.11 15.07
CA ALA A 195 -7.40 -1.58 13.99
C ALA A 195 -7.98 -0.25 13.49
N ALA A 196 -7.12 0.69 13.09
CA ALA A 196 -7.54 2.00 12.59
C ALA A 196 -8.55 1.86 11.43
N PRO A 197 -9.53 2.75 11.23
CA PRO A 197 -10.58 2.58 10.20
C PRO A 197 -10.03 2.33 8.79
N PRO A 198 -10.71 1.53 7.94
CA PRO A 198 -10.16 1.10 6.66
C PRO A 198 -10.07 2.23 5.61
N HIS A 199 -10.97 3.22 5.65
CA HIS A 199 -11.09 4.26 4.62
C HIS A 199 -9.87 5.19 4.54
N GLY A 200 -9.05 5.26 5.59
CA GLY A 200 -7.78 5.99 5.55
C GLY A 200 -6.65 5.24 4.84
N LEU A 201 -6.79 3.93 4.61
CA LEU A 201 -5.74 3.09 4.03
C LEU A 201 -5.89 3.00 2.50
N CYS A 202 -4.78 3.20 1.79
CA CYS A 202 -4.70 3.03 0.34
C CYS A 202 -3.44 2.23 -0.05
N LEU A 203 -3.59 1.23 -0.92
CA LEU A 203 -2.45 0.62 -1.62
C LEU A 203 -2.01 1.57 -2.74
N VAL A 204 -0.80 2.11 -2.62
CA VAL A 204 -0.28 3.10 -3.56
C VAL A 204 0.55 2.45 -4.65
N ALA A 205 1.29 1.40 -4.32
CA ALA A 205 2.09 0.72 -5.32
C ALA A 205 2.46 -0.72 -4.94
N VAL A 206 2.76 -1.52 -5.97
CA VAL A 206 3.39 -2.83 -5.86
C VAL A 206 4.68 -2.83 -6.66
N LYS A 207 5.75 -3.37 -6.09
CA LYS A 207 7.07 -3.47 -6.72
C LYS A 207 7.29 -4.89 -7.23
N TYR A 208 7.81 -5.01 -8.45
CA TYR A 208 8.15 -6.27 -9.11
C TYR A 208 9.60 -6.22 -9.64
N ASN A 209 10.21 -7.38 -9.86
CA ASN A 209 11.45 -7.45 -10.63
C ASN A 209 11.19 -7.01 -12.07
N ALA A 210 12.09 -6.22 -12.66
CA ALA A 210 11.96 -5.77 -14.04
C ALA A 210 11.81 -6.91 -15.05
N GLU A 211 12.49 -8.04 -14.81
CA GLU A 211 12.45 -9.23 -15.67
C GLU A 211 11.05 -9.84 -15.81
N HIS A 212 10.22 -9.76 -14.76
CA HIS A 212 8.85 -10.30 -14.81
C HIS A 212 7.87 -9.41 -15.58
N LEU A 213 8.25 -8.16 -15.85
CA LEU A 213 7.42 -7.18 -16.56
C LEU A 213 7.92 -6.91 -17.98
N GLN A 214 8.87 -7.70 -18.48
CA GLN A 214 9.28 -7.60 -19.87
C GLN A 214 8.15 -8.08 -20.78
N LEU A 215 7.88 -7.32 -21.82
CA LEU A 215 6.91 -7.70 -22.85
C LEU A 215 7.48 -8.91 -23.61
N PRO A 216 6.75 -10.04 -23.70
CA PRO A 216 7.17 -11.14 -24.55
C PRO A 216 7.26 -10.70 -26.02
N LEU A 217 8.16 -11.35 -26.77
CA LEU A 217 8.37 -11.02 -28.17
C LEU A 217 7.07 -11.24 -28.98
N GLY A 218 6.69 -10.25 -29.78
CA GLY A 218 5.48 -10.33 -30.63
C GLY A 218 4.16 -10.03 -29.89
N CYS A 219 4.19 -9.68 -28.60
CA CYS A 219 3.00 -9.23 -27.89
C CYS A 219 2.60 -7.79 -28.28
N PRO A 220 1.30 -7.46 -28.19
CA PRO A 220 0.83 -6.09 -28.38
C PRO A 220 1.45 -5.16 -27.33
N THR A 221 1.62 -3.89 -27.71
CA THR A 221 2.16 -2.86 -26.82
C THR A 221 1.21 -2.61 -25.63
N THR A 222 1.80 -2.24 -24.49
CA THR A 222 1.06 -1.79 -23.31
C THR A 222 0.05 -0.69 -23.67
N SER A 223 -1.17 -0.81 -23.19
CA SER A 223 -2.19 0.24 -23.30
C SER A 223 -2.32 0.99 -21.97
N LEU A 224 -2.07 2.30 -22.00
CA LEU A 224 -2.36 3.22 -20.88
C LEU A 224 -3.78 3.80 -20.95
N GLY A 225 -4.57 3.32 -21.92
CA GLY A 225 -5.91 3.81 -22.22
C GLY A 225 -5.86 4.94 -23.24
N ARG A 226 -7.01 5.20 -23.88
CA ARG A 226 -7.12 6.34 -24.80
C ARG A 226 -7.09 7.62 -23.98
N HIS A 227 -6.01 8.39 -24.08
CA HIS A 227 -6.03 9.78 -23.68
C HIS A 227 -6.94 10.53 -24.67
N HIS A 228 -8.19 10.75 -24.30
CA HIS A 228 -8.93 11.84 -24.92
C HIS A 228 -8.24 13.13 -24.47
N ILE A 229 -7.33 13.64 -25.30
CA ILE A 229 -6.93 15.04 -25.21
C ILE A 229 -8.19 15.83 -25.51
N VAL A 230 -8.89 16.24 -24.45
CA VAL A 230 -9.97 17.22 -24.56
C VAL A 230 -9.29 18.51 -25.01
N SER A 231 -9.26 18.74 -26.31
CA SER A 231 -8.46 19.80 -26.92
C SER A 231 -9.03 21.19 -26.64
N LYS A 232 -10.21 21.30 -26.02
CA LYS A 232 -10.77 22.54 -25.50
C LYS A 232 -11.68 22.23 -24.30
N CYS A 233 -11.16 22.38 -23.09
CA CYS A 233 -12.00 22.64 -21.93
C CYS A 233 -12.02 24.16 -21.71
N LYS A 234 -12.95 24.87 -22.34
CA LYS A 234 -13.32 26.23 -21.90
C LYS A 234 -14.27 26.06 -20.72
N VAL A 235 -13.71 25.93 -19.52
CA VAL A 235 -14.44 26.23 -18.30
C VAL A 235 -13.48 27.00 -17.41
N PRO A 236 -13.67 28.33 -17.27
CA PRO A 236 -12.99 29.11 -16.26
C PRO A 236 -13.69 28.85 -14.90
N PHE A 237 -12.90 28.55 -13.87
CA PHE A 237 -13.29 28.40 -12.45
C PHE A 237 -14.13 27.14 -12.12
N TYR A 238 -13.96 26.45 -10.99
CA TYR A 238 -13.54 26.86 -9.63
C TYR A 238 -12.41 26.00 -9.04
#